data_AF-A0A962ZNE5-F1
#
_entry.id   AF-A0A962ZNE5-F1
#
_cell.length_a   1.000
_cell.length_b   1.000
_cell.length_c   1.000
_cell.angle_alpha   90.00
_cell.angle_beta   90.00
_cell.angle_gamma   90.00
#
_symmetry.space_group_name_H-M   'P 1'
#
loop_
_entity.id
_entity.type
_entity.pdbx_description
1 polymer ?
#
loop_
_entity_poly.entity_id
_entity_poly.type
_entity_poly.pdbx_seq_one_letter_code
_entity_poly.pdbx_strand_id
1 'polypeptide(L)'
;MTTPIDLPDDVVAELKAGRKISAIKMLRAHKGIDLKSAKALVDDYVNAHPEITSLQPPNAETGIGRIVILAIGVAAIYAAYKYFF
;
A
#
# COMPACT_ATOMS: atom_id res chain seq x y z
N MET A 1 5.07 5.20 -26.74
CA MET A 1 4.58 6.41 -26.05
C MET A 1 4.25 5.97 -24.63
N THR A 2 5.23 6.04 -23.72
CA THR A 2 5.04 5.65 -22.32
C THR A 2 4.22 6.76 -21.67
N THR A 3 2.92 6.55 -21.49
CA THR A 3 2.05 7.51 -20.83
C THR A 3 2.63 7.76 -19.45
N PRO A 4 3.16 8.97 -19.15
CA PRO A 4 3.56 9.27 -17.78
C PRO A 4 2.33 9.02 -16.93
N ILE A 5 2.51 8.36 -15.79
CA ILE A 5 1.45 8.13 -14.85
C ILE A 5 1.08 9.53 -14.34
N ASP A 6 0.13 10.17 -15.02
CA ASP A 6 -0.29 11.54 -14.78
C ASP A 6 -1.06 11.52 -13.46
N LEU A 7 -0.30 11.70 -12.37
CA LEU A 7 -0.82 12.01 -11.05
C LEU A 7 -0.91 13.54 -10.99
N PRO A 8 -2.05 14.08 -10.55
CA PRO A 8 -2.16 15.51 -10.27
C PRO A 8 -1.05 15.94 -9.30
N ASP A 9 -0.48 17.14 -9.49
CA ASP A 9 0.60 17.67 -8.65
C ASP A 9 0.26 17.65 -7.16
N ASP A 10 -1.02 17.89 -6.82
CA ASP A 10 -1.52 17.83 -5.44
C ASP A 10 -1.39 16.42 -4.82
N VAL A 11 -1.61 15.37 -5.61
CA VAL A 11 -1.46 13.97 -5.16
C VAL A 11 0.01 13.65 -4.92
N VAL A 12 0.89 14.16 -5.78
CA VAL A 12 2.35 14.00 -5.65
C VAL A 12 2.87 14.74 -4.42
N ALA A 13 2.36 15.93 -4.13
CA ALA A 13 2.68 16.69 -2.93
C ALA A 13 2.29 15.93 -1.65
N GLU A 14 1.09 15.34 -1.62
CA GLU A 14 0.64 14.48 -0.52
C GLU A 14 1.51 13.23 -0.34
N LEU A 15 1.95 12.62 -1.45
CA LEU A 15 2.85 11.46 -1.45
C LEU A 15 4.22 11.79 -0.86
N LYS A 16 4.81 12.92 -1.29
CA LYS A 16 6.07 13.45 -0.77
C LYS A 16 5.98 13.78 0.72
N ALA A 17 4.80 14.18 1.18
CA ALA A 17 4.56 14.53 2.57
C ALA A 17 4.25 13.34 3.49
N GLY A 18 4.41 12.09 3.04
CA GLY A 18 4.12 10.91 3.88
C GLY A 18 2.67 10.45 3.89
N ARG A 19 1.76 11.19 3.24
CA ARG A 19 0.30 11.01 3.37
C ARG A 19 -0.27 10.15 2.25
N LYS A 20 0.25 8.93 2.11
CA LYS A 20 -0.14 7.98 1.05
C LYS A 20 -1.65 7.70 0.99
N ILE A 21 -2.32 7.60 2.14
CA ILE A 21 -3.78 7.39 2.20
C ILE A 21 -4.54 8.60 1.62
N SER A 22 -4.11 9.82 1.94
CA SER A 22 -4.72 11.05 1.41
C SER A 22 -4.52 11.15 -0.10
N ALA A 23 -3.32 10.82 -0.58
CA ALA A 23 -3.03 10.74 -2.01
C ALA A 23 -3.93 9.74 -2.74
N ILE A 24 -4.13 8.53 -2.18
CA ILE A 24 -5.04 7.51 -2.75
C ILE A 24 -6.49 8.03 -2.77
N LYS A 25 -6.94 8.70 -1.69
CA LYS A 25 -8.29 9.30 -1.62
C LYS A 25 -8.48 10.39 -2.67
N MET A 26 -7.50 11.28 -2.83
CA MET A 26 -7.52 12.32 -3.87
C MET A 26 -7.53 11.68 -5.25
N LEU A 27 -6.60 10.77 -5.56
CA LEU A 27 -6.52 10.14 -6.86
C LEU A 27 -7.83 9.43 -7.25
N ARG A 28 -8.47 8.79 -6.27
CA ARG A 28 -9.81 8.22 -6.41
C ARG A 28 -10.87 9.29 -6.70
N ALA A 29 -10.88 10.40 -5.97
CA ALA A 29 -11.83 11.49 -6.21
C ALA A 29 -11.63 12.15 -7.59
N HIS A 30 -10.38 12.30 -8.04
CA HIS A 30 -10.04 12.90 -9.33
C HIS A 30 -10.36 11.99 -10.51
N LYS A 31 -10.01 10.70 -10.45
CA LYS A 31 -10.20 9.75 -11.57
C LYS A 31 -11.50 8.94 -11.49
N GLY A 32 -12.21 8.97 -10.36
CA GLY A 32 -13.44 8.18 -10.15
C GLY A 32 -13.20 6.67 -10.12
N ILE A 33 -11.98 6.22 -9.80
CA ILE A 33 -11.57 4.81 -9.85
C ILE A 33 -11.74 4.08 -8.50
N ASP A 34 -11.77 2.76 -8.54
CA ASP A 34 -11.82 1.92 -7.34
C ASP A 34 -10.59 2.11 -6.45
N LEU A 35 -10.76 1.82 -5.15
CA LEU A 35 -9.70 1.92 -4.16
C LEU A 35 -8.48 1.04 -4.53
N LYS A 36 -8.72 -0.14 -5.10
CA LYS A 36 -7.67 -1.06 -5.55
C LYS A 36 -6.85 -0.45 -6.68
N SER A 37 -7.52 0.09 -7.70
CA SER A 37 -6.87 0.72 -8.85
C SER A 37 -6.14 2.00 -8.45
N ALA A 38 -6.72 2.81 -7.57
CA ALA A 38 -6.08 4.01 -7.01
C ALA A 38 -4.81 3.66 -6.24
N LYS A 39 -4.88 2.64 -5.37
CA LYS A 39 -3.70 2.15 -4.66
C LYS A 39 -2.63 1.62 -5.61
N ALA A 40 -3.00 0.84 -6.62
CA ALA A 40 -2.06 0.30 -7.58
C ALA A 40 -1.31 1.40 -8.34
N LEU A 41 -2.01 2.44 -8.82
CA LEU A 41 -1.39 3.58 -9.49
C LEU A 41 -0.44 4.36 -8.58
N VAL A 42 -0.84 4.59 -7.32
CA VAL A 42 0.02 5.26 -6.34
C VAL A 42 1.24 4.40 -6.00
N ASP A 43 1.06 3.09 -5.82
CA ASP A 43 2.16 2.16 -5.55
C ASP A 43 3.13 2.10 -6.74
N ASP A 44 2.62 2.05 -7.97
CA ASP A 44 3.44 2.04 -9.20
C ASP A 44 4.25 3.34 -9.34
N TYR A 45 3.61 4.49 -9.06
CA TYR A 45 4.28 5.78 -9.03
C TYR A 45 5.38 5.86 -7.96
N VAL A 46 5.12 5.38 -6.74
CA VAL A 46 6.12 5.36 -5.65
C VAL A 46 7.30 4.42 -5.97
N ASN A 47 7.04 3.30 -6.65
CA ASN A 47 8.09 2.40 -7.12
C ASN A 47 8.93 3.02 -8.25
N ALA A 48 8.29 3.73 -9.18
CA ALA A 48 8.98 4.46 -10.24
C ALA A 48 9.78 5.67 -9.73
N HIS A 49 9.37 6.26 -8.60
CA HIS A 49 9.99 7.43 -7.97
C HIS A 49 10.61 7.07 -6.60
N PRO A 50 11.82 6.46 -6.57
CA PRO A 50 12.49 6.07 -5.33
C PRO A 50 12.78 7.24 -4.37
N GLU A 51 12.84 8.46 -4.91
CA GLU A 51 12.93 9.72 -4.15
C GLU A 51 11.79 9.91 -3.15
N ILE A 52 10.58 9.41 -3.47
CA ILE A 52 9.41 9.47 -2.57
C ILE A 52 9.52 8.40 -1.49
N THR A 53 10.04 7.22 -1.84
CA THR A 53 10.24 6.09 -0.92
C THR A 53 11.29 6.42 0.15
N SER A 54 12.38 7.10 -0.21
CA SER A 54 13.43 7.49 0.75
C SER A 54 12.97 8.50 1.80
N LEU A 55 11.90 9.24 1.55
CA LEU A 55 11.28 10.19 2.48
C LEU A 55 10.22 9.52 3.39
N GLN A 56 9.89 8.26 3.12
CA GLN A 56 8.87 7.51 3.84
C GLN A 56 9.57 6.56 4.83
N PRO A 57 9.32 6.67 6.15
CA PRO A 57 9.72 5.62 7.08
C PRO A 57 9.07 4.30 6.64
N PRO A 58 9.77 3.15 6.76
CA PRO A 58 9.30 1.87 6.26
C PRO A 58 7.88 1.63 6.75
N ASN A 59 6.98 1.55 5.77
CA ASN A 59 5.55 1.58 5.96
C ASN A 59 5.15 0.55 7.02
N ALA A 60 4.69 1.01 8.18
CA ALA A 60 4.04 0.16 9.15
C ALA A 60 2.66 -0.20 8.57
N GLU A 61 2.61 -1.32 7.83
CA GLU A 61 1.41 -1.91 7.26
C GLU A 61 0.57 -2.54 8.39
N THR A 62 0.14 -1.73 9.37
CA THR A 62 -0.32 -2.20 10.68
C THR A 62 -1.77 -2.69 10.70
N GLY A 63 -2.53 -2.60 9.61
CA GLY A 63 -3.99 -2.80 9.69
C GLY A 63 -4.48 -4.24 9.72
N ILE A 64 -3.97 -5.12 8.85
CA ILE A 64 -4.61 -6.42 8.58
C ILE A 64 -3.58 -7.53 8.34
N GLY A 65 -2.50 -7.25 7.62
CA GLY A 65 -1.48 -8.25 7.29
C GLY A 65 -0.85 -8.90 8.53
N ARG A 66 -0.59 -8.12 9.58
CA ARG A 66 -0.03 -8.62 10.84
C ARG A 66 -0.95 -9.61 11.56
N ILE A 67 -2.26 -9.36 11.53
CA ILE A 67 -3.27 -10.23 12.15
C ILE A 67 -3.37 -11.54 11.38
N VAL A 68 -3.35 -11.48 10.04
CA VAL A 68 -3.38 -12.67 9.18
C VAL A 68 -2.15 -13.55 9.39
N ILE A 69 -0.95 -12.95 9.47
CA ILE A 69 0.29 -13.70 9.73
C ILE A 69 0.24 -14.41 11.09
N LEU A 70 -0.24 -13.72 12.14
CA LEU A 70 -0.39 -14.33 13.46
C LEU A 70 -1.42 -15.47 13.44
N ALA A 71 -2.57 -15.27 12.77
CA ALA A 71 -3.60 -16.30 12.65
C ALA A 71 -3.10 -17.55 11.92
N ILE A 72 -2.34 -17.38 10.83
CA ILE A 72 -1.72 -18.50 10.09
C ILE A 72 -0.70 -19.23 10.98
N GLY A 73 0.14 -18.49 11.71
CA GLY A 73 1.10 -19.07 12.64
C GLY A 73 0.42 -19.91 13.73
N VAL A 74 -0.62 -19.37 14.37
CA VAL A 74 -1.40 -20.09 15.39
C VAL A 74 -2.08 -21.33 14.80
N ALA A 75 -2.67 -21.23 13.60
CA ALA A 75 -3.31 -22.36 12.94
C ALA A 75 -2.30 -23.47 12.58
N ALA A 76 -1.10 -23.10 12.11
CA ALA A 76 -0.03 -24.05 11.80
C ALA A 76 0.47 -24.77 13.06
N ILE A 77 0.65 -24.03 14.17
CA ILE A 77 1.03 -24.60 15.46
C ILE A 77 -0.04 -25.58 15.94
N TYR A 78 -1.32 -25.21 15.89
CA TYR A 78 -2.42 -26.09 16.28
C TYR A 78 -2.48 -27.35 15.42
N ALA A 79 -2.31 -27.23 14.10
CA ALA A 79 -2.28 -28.38 13.19
C ALA A 79 -1.12 -29.32 13.50
N ALA A 80 0.06 -28.79 13.83
CA ALA A 80 1.22 -29.59 14.23
C ALA A 80 0.97 -30.32 15.56
N TYR A 81 0.42 -29.63 16.58
CA TYR A 81 0.03 -30.26 17.84
C TYR A 81 -0.97 -31.40 17.62
N LYS A 82 -1.97 -31.19 16.77
CA LYS A 82 -2.97 -32.20 16.44
C LYS A 82 -2.42 -33.37 15.62
N TYR A 83 -1.37 -33.16 14.84
CA TYR A 83 -0.79 -34.22 14.00
C TYR A 83 0.22 -35.07 14.78
N PHE A 84 0.88 -34.49 15.78
CA PHE A 84 1.86 -35.17 16.63
C PHE A 84 1.28 -35.81 17.89
N PHE A 85 0.02 -35.51 18.24
CA PHE A 85 -0.67 -36.05 19.43
C PHE A 85 -2.11 -36.45 19.07
#